data_AF-Q1HE57-F1
#
_entry.id   AF-Q1HE57-F1
#
_cell.length_a   1.000
_cell.length_b   1.000
_cell.length_c   1.000
_cell.angle_alpha   90.00
_cell.angle_beta   90.00
_cell.angle_gamma   90.00
#
_symmetry.space_group_name_H-M   'P 1'
#
loop_
_entity.id
_entity.type
_entity.pdbx_description
1 polymer ?
#
loop_
_entity_poly.entity_id
_entity_poly.type
_entity_poly.pdbx_seq_one_letter_code
_entity_poly.pdbx_strand_id
1 'polypeptide(L)'
;LVMFVGVLCNEGTAPLLVDSGLVNTLFVLMGEKKEDDEFVLQIAFSFNKFMMFDETRTALLHNTQVVFYLVDLLQDKNKEVRRVADQCLDVIMDTDEEWAVRVRNLKFESANQKWLKRMS
;
A
#
# COMPACT_ATOMS: atom_id res chain seq x y z
N LEU A 1 -9.42 13.30 -7.13
CA LEU A 1 -10.30 13.24 -5.92
C LEU A 1 -9.65 12.41 -4.81
N VAL A 2 -9.09 11.23 -5.11
CA VAL A 2 -8.46 10.37 -4.10
C VAL A 2 -7.22 11.02 -3.46
N MET A 3 -6.34 11.64 -4.25
CA MET A 3 -5.17 12.38 -3.74
C MET A 3 -5.52 13.43 -2.69
N PHE A 4 -6.71 14.05 -2.79
CA PHE A 4 -7.15 15.07 -1.84
C PHE A 4 -7.41 14.47 -0.45
N VAL A 5 -7.88 13.22 -0.38
CA VAL A 5 -8.07 12.51 0.90
C VAL A 5 -6.73 12.29 1.60
N GLY A 6 -5.69 11.89 0.86
CA GLY A 6 -4.34 11.76 1.40
C GLY A 6 -3.77 13.08 1.92
N VAL A 7 -4.13 14.22 1.30
CA VAL A 7 -3.71 15.57 1.74
C VAL A 7 -4.43 16.01 3.01
N LEU A 8 -5.68 15.60 3.20
CA LEU A 8 -6.43 15.91 4.42
C LEU A 8 -5.92 15.13 5.64
N CYS A 9 -5.22 14.00 5.45
CA CYS A 9 -4.70 13.18 6.54
C CYS A 9 -3.60 13.89 7.32
N ASN A 10 -3.91 14.21 8.57
CA ASN A 10 -3.03 14.74 9.59
C ASN A 10 -3.40 14.12 10.95
N GLU A 11 -2.62 14.39 11.98
CA GLU A 11 -2.81 13.83 13.33
C GLU A 11 -4.23 14.05 13.88
N GLY A 12 -4.84 15.22 13.65
CA GLY A 12 -6.20 15.51 14.12
C GLY A 12 -7.34 14.89 13.30
N THR A 13 -7.05 14.42 12.08
CA THR A 13 -8.04 13.87 11.15
C THR A 13 -7.89 12.37 10.93
N ALA A 14 -6.74 11.79 11.24
CA ALA A 14 -6.47 10.36 11.10
C ALA A 14 -7.54 9.49 11.81
N PRO A 15 -7.96 9.78 13.06
CA PRO A 15 -9.06 9.02 13.69
C PRO A 15 -10.38 9.13 12.91
N LEU A 16 -10.74 10.33 12.44
CA LEU A 16 -11.97 10.56 11.67
C LEU A 16 -11.98 9.81 10.32
N LEU A 17 -10.81 9.68 9.68
CA LEU A 17 -10.65 8.92 8.44
C LEU A 17 -10.82 7.41 8.67
N VAL A 18 -10.40 6.91 9.83
CA VAL A 18 -10.62 5.51 10.23
C VAL A 18 -12.09 5.29 10.57
N ASP A 19 -12.68 6.14 11.42
CA ASP A 19 -14.07 6.01 11.89
C ASP A 19 -15.10 6.14 10.76
N SER A 20 -14.81 6.98 9.77
CA SER A 20 -15.66 7.10 8.56
C SER A 20 -15.60 5.86 7.64
N GLY A 21 -14.71 4.91 7.91
CA GLY A 21 -14.48 3.74 7.06
C GLY A 21 -13.76 4.07 5.75
N LEU A 22 -13.25 5.29 5.59
CA LEU A 22 -12.66 5.76 4.34
C LEU A 22 -11.37 5.01 4.00
N VAL A 23 -10.56 4.66 5.02
CA VAL A 23 -9.35 3.84 4.84
C VAL A 23 -9.67 2.51 4.16
N ASN A 24 -10.66 1.78 4.68
CA ASN A 24 -11.07 0.49 4.13
C ASN A 24 -11.73 0.65 2.75
N THR A 25 -12.56 1.68 2.58
CA THR A 25 -13.22 1.99 1.30
C THR A 25 -12.19 2.23 0.19
N LEU A 26 -11.12 2.99 0.48
CA LEU A 26 -10.04 3.21 -0.48
C LEU A 26 -9.27 1.92 -0.81
N PHE A 27 -9.09 1.02 0.16
CA PHE A 27 -8.47 -0.28 -0.09
C PHE A 27 -9.31 -1.15 -1.03
N VAL A 28 -10.63 -1.24 -0.79
CA VAL A 28 -11.55 -1.96 -1.66
C VAL A 28 -11.54 -1.36 -3.08
N LEU A 29 -11.62 -0.04 -3.18
CA LEU A 29 -11.58 0.67 -4.46
C LEU A 29 -10.27 0.43 -5.22
N MET A 30 -9.13 0.30 -4.53
CA MET A 30 -7.85 -0.02 -5.15
C MET A 30 -7.89 -1.37 -5.87
N GLY A 31 -8.51 -2.37 -5.23
CA GLY A 31 -8.69 -3.70 -5.81
C GLY A 31 -9.70 -3.73 -6.96
N GLU A 32 -10.82 -3.00 -6.83
CA GLU A 32 -11.84 -2.89 -7.89
C GLU A 32 -11.33 -2.18 -9.14
N LYS A 33 -10.41 -1.22 -8.97
CA LYS A 33 -9.83 -0.41 -10.06
C LYS A 33 -8.40 -0.79 -10.40
N LYS A 34 -7.98 -2.02 -10.07
CA LYS A 34 -6.59 -2.49 -10.25
C LYS A 34 -6.06 -2.45 -11.69
N GLU A 35 -6.94 -2.37 -12.69
CA GLU A 35 -6.55 -2.29 -14.11
C GLU A 35 -6.29 -0.85 -14.58
N ASP A 36 -6.57 0.15 -13.75
CA ASP A 36 -6.33 1.56 -14.01
C ASP A 36 -5.10 2.02 -13.20
N ASP A 37 -3.93 2.01 -13.86
CA ASP A 37 -2.65 2.38 -13.24
C ASP A 37 -2.68 3.77 -12.59
N GLU A 38 -3.38 4.74 -13.19
CA GLU A 38 -3.46 6.10 -12.65
C GLU A 38 -4.26 6.09 -11.33
N PHE A 39 -5.35 5.35 -11.28
CA PHE A 39 -6.16 5.23 -10.08
C PHE A 39 -5.42 4.48 -8.96
N VAL A 40 -4.72 3.40 -9.30
CA VAL A 40 -3.86 2.65 -8.37
C VAL A 40 -2.76 3.55 -7.80
N LEU A 41 -2.12 4.36 -8.64
CA LEU A 41 -1.12 5.33 -8.19
C LEU A 41 -1.70 6.34 -7.20
N GLN A 42 -2.85 6.93 -7.49
CA GLN A 42 -3.47 7.93 -6.62
C GLN A 42 -3.84 7.37 -5.24
N ILE A 43 -4.34 6.13 -5.18
CA ILE A 43 -4.61 5.45 -3.90
C ILE A 43 -3.30 5.13 -3.17
N ALA A 44 -2.30 4.59 -3.86
CA ALA A 44 -1.02 4.25 -3.26
C ALA A 44 -0.32 5.49 -2.65
N PHE A 45 -0.38 6.64 -3.31
CA PHE A 45 0.09 7.91 -2.73
C PHE A 45 -0.70 8.33 -1.49
N SER A 46 -2.01 8.09 -1.46
CA SER A 46 -2.84 8.38 -0.28
C SER A 46 -2.50 7.45 0.88
N PHE A 47 -2.23 6.17 0.60
CA PHE A 47 -1.77 5.20 1.60
C PHE A 47 -0.40 5.54 2.17
N ASN A 48 0.52 6.03 1.35
CA ASN A 48 1.80 6.52 1.83
C ASN A 48 1.60 7.62 2.90
N LYS A 49 0.64 8.54 2.70
CA LYS A 49 0.28 9.54 3.71
C LYS A 49 -0.38 8.94 4.94
N PHE A 50 -1.27 7.98 4.78
CA PHE A 50 -1.91 7.29 5.90
C PHE A 50 -0.89 6.53 6.76
N MET A 51 0.12 5.92 6.16
CA MET A 51 1.18 5.22 6.91
C MET A 51 1.99 6.14 7.83
N MET A 52 1.96 7.46 7.62
CA MET A 52 2.65 8.42 8.49
C MET A 52 1.94 8.68 9.83
N PHE A 53 0.69 8.25 9.99
CA PHE A 53 -0.09 8.47 11.23
C PHE A 53 -0.53 7.13 11.82
N ASP A 54 -0.44 6.99 13.14
CA ASP A 54 -0.54 5.69 13.83
C ASP A 54 -1.92 5.03 13.65
N GLU A 55 -3.01 5.80 13.73
CA GLU A 55 -4.37 5.28 13.64
C GLU A 55 -4.66 4.73 12.23
N THR A 56 -4.35 5.51 11.21
CA THR A 56 -4.58 5.11 9.81
C THR A 56 -3.58 4.04 9.34
N ARG A 57 -2.33 4.06 9.83
CA ARG A 57 -1.36 2.97 9.64
C ARG A 57 -1.86 1.67 10.25
N THR A 58 -2.31 1.70 11.51
CA THR A 58 -2.86 0.52 12.20
C THR A 58 -4.07 -0.02 11.47
N ALA A 59 -4.99 0.85 11.06
CA ALA A 59 -6.16 0.45 10.27
C ALA A 59 -5.78 -0.19 8.94
N LEU A 60 -4.81 0.36 8.22
CA LEU A 60 -4.30 -0.23 6.98
C LEU A 60 -3.65 -1.59 7.22
N LEU A 61 -2.73 -1.70 8.18
CA LEU A 61 -1.95 -2.92 8.39
C LEU A 61 -2.75 -4.07 9.00
N HIS A 62 -3.69 -3.78 9.89
CA HIS A 62 -4.43 -4.81 10.62
C HIS A 62 -5.81 -5.12 10.03
N ASN A 63 -6.47 -4.15 9.39
CA ASN A 63 -7.83 -4.33 8.90
C ASN A 63 -7.88 -4.60 7.39
N THR A 64 -6.74 -4.60 6.70
CA THR A 64 -6.68 -4.83 5.24
C THR A 64 -5.54 -5.78 4.87
N GLN A 65 -5.50 -6.18 3.60
CA GLN A 65 -4.40 -6.96 3.02
C GLN A 65 -3.45 -6.07 2.20
N VAL A 66 -3.33 -4.78 2.56
CA VAL A 66 -2.57 -3.79 1.79
C VAL A 66 -1.12 -4.22 1.54
N VAL A 67 -0.47 -4.88 2.51
CA VAL A 67 0.92 -5.34 2.37
C VAL A 67 1.06 -6.33 1.21
N PHE A 68 0.19 -7.35 1.17
CA PHE A 68 0.20 -8.35 0.09
C PHE A 68 -0.11 -7.72 -1.26
N TYR A 69 -1.09 -6.81 -1.29
CA TYR A 69 -1.43 -6.07 -2.50
C TYR A 69 -0.25 -5.25 -3.04
N LEU A 70 0.45 -4.53 -2.17
CA LEU A 70 1.64 -3.76 -2.54
C LEU A 70 2.78 -4.67 -3.04
N VAL A 71 2.95 -5.86 -2.46
CA VAL A 71 3.92 -6.85 -2.94
C VAL A 71 3.57 -7.35 -4.34
N ASP A 72 2.29 -7.61 -4.63
CA ASP A 72 1.83 -7.99 -5.97
C ASP A 72 2.10 -6.89 -6.99
N LEU A 73 1.90 -5.62 -6.59
CA LEU A 73 2.21 -4.46 -7.43
C LEU A 73 3.69 -4.30 -7.77
N LEU A 74 4.63 -4.94 -7.06
CA LEU A 74 6.05 -4.98 -7.45
C LEU A 74 6.28 -5.73 -8.78
N GLN A 75 5.28 -6.47 -9.26
CA GLN A 75 5.32 -7.16 -10.55
C GLN A 75 4.53 -6.43 -11.64
N ASP A 76 3.97 -5.26 -11.34
CA ASP A 76 3.18 -4.48 -12.28
C ASP A 76 4.00 -4.09 -13.53
N LYS A 77 3.33 -3.86 -14.67
CA LYS A 77 4.00 -3.46 -15.92
C LYS A 77 4.50 -2.02 -15.84
N ASN A 78 3.77 -1.15 -15.16
CA ASN A 78 4.07 0.26 -14.98
C ASN A 78 5.19 0.47 -13.96
N LYS A 79 6.23 1.22 -14.36
CA LYS A 79 7.39 1.45 -13.50
C LYS A 79 7.07 2.31 -12.28
N GLU A 80 6.16 3.28 -12.44
CA GLU A 80 5.78 4.17 -11.35
C GLU A 80 4.94 3.45 -10.30
N VAL A 81 4.02 2.57 -10.72
CA VAL A 81 3.23 1.73 -9.79
C VAL A 81 4.17 0.90 -8.92
N ARG A 82 5.15 0.23 -9.53
CA ARG A 82 6.17 -0.53 -8.78
C ARG A 82 6.95 0.35 -7.80
N ARG A 83 7.38 1.54 -8.25
CA ARG A 83 8.17 2.47 -7.43
C ARG A 83 7.38 2.95 -6.21
N VAL A 84 6.11 3.33 -6.38
CA VAL A 84 5.27 3.80 -5.27
C VAL A 84 4.93 2.64 -4.32
N ALA A 85 4.67 1.45 -4.84
CA ALA A 85 4.43 0.26 -4.02
C ALA A 85 5.65 -0.08 -3.16
N ASP A 86 6.84 -0.05 -3.76
CA ASP A 86 8.11 -0.28 -3.06
C ASP A 86 8.34 0.75 -1.94
N GLN A 87 8.09 2.04 -2.21
CA GLN A 87 8.17 3.10 -1.21
C GLN A 87 7.20 2.90 -0.04
N CYS A 88 5.97 2.44 -0.31
CA CYS A 88 5.02 2.16 0.77
C CYS A 88 5.49 0.99 1.63
N LEU A 89 6.03 -0.07 1.01
CA LEU A 89 6.59 -1.21 1.74
C LEU A 89 7.78 -0.80 2.60
N ASP A 90 8.65 0.07 2.10
CA ASP A 90 9.79 0.57 2.88
C ASP A 90 9.34 1.37 4.11
N VAL A 91 8.32 2.23 3.99
CA VAL A 91 7.73 2.94 5.14
C VAL A 91 7.17 1.96 6.18
N ILE A 92 6.53 0.87 5.74
CA ILE A 92 6.03 -0.17 6.66
C ILE A 92 7.20 -0.84 7.38
N MET A 93 8.26 -1.19 6.66
CA MET A 93 9.46 -1.80 7.24
C MET A 93 10.17 -0.89 8.25
N ASP A 94 10.11 0.43 8.05
CA ASP A 94 10.72 1.42 8.94
C ASP A 94 9.89 1.69 10.21
N THR A 95 8.58 1.40 10.17
CA THR A 95 7.64 1.72 11.25
C THR A 95 7.22 0.51 12.10
N ASP A 96 7.45 -0.71 11.62
CA ASP A 96 7.06 -1.94 12.30
C ASP A 96 8.08 -3.06 12.06
N GLU A 97 8.82 -3.45 13.10
CA GLU A 97 9.89 -4.45 13.02
C GLU A 97 9.39 -5.86 12.64
N GLU A 98 8.17 -6.22 13.06
CA GLU A 98 7.59 -7.53 12.73
C GLU A 98 7.21 -7.59 11.25
N TRP A 99 6.56 -6.55 10.75
CA TRP A 99 6.30 -6.40 9.33
C TRP A 99 7.58 -6.25 8.53
N ALA A 100 8.65 -5.65 9.08
CA ALA A 100 9.92 -5.53 8.38
C ALA A 100 10.51 -6.88 7.96
N VAL A 101 10.44 -7.88 8.85
CA VAL A 101 10.88 -9.25 8.55
C VAL A 101 9.96 -9.90 7.53
N ARG A 102 8.64 -9.78 7.69
CA ARG A 102 7.65 -10.37 6.78
C ARG A 102 7.75 -9.81 5.36
N VAL A 103 7.83 -8.48 5.23
CA VAL A 103 7.92 -7.79 3.93
C VAL A 103 9.21 -8.18 3.19
N ARG A 104 10.35 -8.31 3.89
CA ARG A 104 11.59 -8.79 3.26
C ARG A 104 11.43 -10.19 2.64
N ASN A 105 10.79 -11.11 3.36
CA ASN A 105 10.53 -12.45 2.86
C ASN A 105 9.58 -12.42 1.66
N LEU A 106 8.50 -11.64 1.73
CA LEU A 106 7.54 -11.48 0.63
C LEU A 106 8.19 -10.87 -0.63
N LYS A 107 9.04 -9.84 -0.47
CA LYS A 107 9.82 -9.25 -1.57
C LYS A 107 10.73 -10.30 -2.23
N PHE A 108 11.41 -11.11 -1.42
CA PHE A 108 12.29 -12.18 -1.90
C PHE A 108 11.51 -13.27 -2.67
N GLU A 109 10.39 -13.73 -2.12
CA GLU A 109 9.51 -14.70 -2.78
C GLU A 109 8.95 -14.17 -4.11
N SER A 110 8.49 -12.90 -4.13
CA SER A 110 8.00 -12.24 -5.34
C SER A 110 9.09 -12.13 -6.42
N ALA A 111 10.33 -11.80 -6.03
CA ALA A 111 11.47 -11.78 -6.95
C ALA A 111 11.79 -13.18 -7.52
N ASN A 112 11.75 -14.22 -6.70
CA ASN A 112 12.00 -15.60 -7.13
C ASN A 112 10.91 -16.11 -8.07
N GLN A 113 9.64 -15.83 -7.79
CA GLN A 113 8.53 -16.18 -8.69
C GLN A 113 8.69 -15.51 -10.06
N LYS A 114 9.11 -14.24 -10.09
CA LYS A 114 9.41 -13.53 -11.33
C LYS A 114 10.54 -14.19 -12.11
N TRP A 115 11.59 -14.64 -11.43
CA TRP A 115 12.73 -15.32 -12.04
C TRP A 115 12.32 -16.68 -12.63
N LEU A 116 11.60 -17.50 -11.87
CA LEU A 116 11.10 -18.80 -12.33
C LEU A 116 10.22 -18.66 -13.59
N LYS A 117 9.31 -17.68 -13.63
CA LYS A 117 8.47 -17.39 -14.81
C LYS A 117 9.25 -16.98 -16.06
N ARG A 118 10.49 -16.50 -15.93
CA ARG A 118 11.34 -16.13 -17.07
C ARG A 118 12.16 -17.31 -17.62
N MET A 119 12.23 -18.40 -16.89
CA MET A 119 13.00 -19.61 -17.25
C MET A 119 12.15 -20.74 -17.82
N SER A 120 10.84 -20.69 -17.60
CA SER A 120 9.83 -21.54 -18.26
C SER A 120 9.39 -20.96 -19.59
#